data_AF-C3V8U5-F1
#
_entry.id   AF-C3V8U5-F1
#
_cell.length_a   1.000
_cell.length_b   1.000
_cell.length_c   1.000
_cell.angle_alpha   90.00
_cell.angle_beta   90.00
_cell.angle_gamma   90.00
#
_symmetry.space_group_name_H-M   'P 1'
#
loop_
_entity.id
_entity.type
_entity.pdbx_description
1 polymer ?
#
loop_
_entity_poly.entity_id
_entity_poly.type
_entity_poly.pdbx_seq_one_letter_code
_entity_poly.pdbx_strand_id
1 'polypeptide(L)'
;LDNHLHQGNLLNIDLDRIVWRRVVDMNDRALRMITVGQGSRANGVERETGYDITVASEIMAILCLASSLTDLKERLGRMIVAYNIEGKAVTADDLEATGAMALLLKDAIKPNLVQTLENTPAFIHGGPFANIAHGCNSVLATRTALKLADYVVTEAG
;
A
#
# COMPACT_ATOMS: atom_id res chain seq x y z
N LEU A 1 11.56 2.45 -7.02
CA LEU A 1 12.68 1.72 -6.40
C LEU A 1 13.64 1.15 -7.45
N ASP A 2 13.29 0.13 -8.22
CA ASP A 2 14.26 -0.49 -9.15
C ASP A 2 14.82 0.47 -10.21
N ASN A 3 14.03 1.44 -10.68
CA ASN A 3 14.53 2.52 -11.53
C ASN A 3 15.64 3.33 -10.85
N HIS A 4 15.51 3.66 -9.56
CA HIS A 4 16.53 4.38 -8.80
C HIS A 4 17.83 3.57 -8.72
N LEU A 5 17.72 2.25 -8.50
CA LEU A 5 18.87 1.35 -8.53
C LEU A 5 19.57 1.39 -9.89
N HIS A 6 18.80 1.31 -10.97
CA HIS A 6 19.32 1.31 -12.34
C HIS A 6 20.01 2.63 -12.72
N GLN A 7 19.48 3.78 -12.28
CA GLN A 7 19.98 5.11 -12.64
C GLN A 7 21.17 5.58 -11.79
N GLY A 8 21.71 4.72 -10.91
CA GLY A 8 22.94 5.01 -10.17
C GLY A 8 22.84 4.83 -8.66
N ASN A 9 21.68 4.46 -8.12
CA ASN A 9 21.47 4.14 -6.70
C ASN A 9 22.04 5.21 -5.74
N LEU A 10 21.73 6.49 -5.96
CA LEU A 10 22.28 7.60 -5.16
C LEU A 10 21.94 7.56 -3.66
N LEU A 11 20.98 6.72 -3.26
CA LEU A 11 20.59 6.49 -1.86
C LEU A 11 21.37 5.33 -1.23
N ASN A 12 22.31 4.72 -1.95
CA ASN A 12 23.10 3.56 -1.55
C ASN A 12 22.24 2.41 -0.98
N ILE A 13 21.09 2.14 -1.61
CA ILE A 13 20.19 1.05 -1.19
C ILE A 13 20.95 -0.27 -1.27
N ASP A 14 20.91 -1.03 -0.17
CA ASP A 14 21.41 -2.40 -0.11
C ASP A 14 20.37 -3.33 -0.74
N LEU A 15 20.76 -4.09 -1.76
CA LEU A 15 19.88 -4.99 -2.52
C LEU A 15 19.29 -6.09 -1.64
N ASP A 16 20.02 -6.53 -0.63
CA ASP A 16 19.60 -7.59 0.30
C ASP A 16 18.69 -7.05 1.40
N ARG A 17 18.51 -5.72 1.48
CA ARG A 17 17.68 -5.04 2.50
C ARG A 17 16.53 -4.24 1.90
N ILE A 18 16.07 -4.61 0.71
CA ILE A 18 14.82 -4.11 0.15
C ILE A 18 13.66 -4.88 0.78
N VAL A 19 12.90 -4.21 1.64
CA VAL A 19 11.74 -4.79 2.33
C VAL A 19 10.46 -4.70 1.50
N TRP A 20 10.41 -3.77 0.55
CA TRP A 20 9.23 -3.55 -0.28
C TRP A 20 9.07 -4.64 -1.35
N ARG A 21 7.98 -5.41 -1.23
CA ARG A 21 7.56 -6.43 -2.19
C ARG A 21 6.58 -5.86 -3.22
N ARG A 22 6.33 -6.61 -4.30
CA ARG A 22 5.32 -6.26 -5.30
C ARG A 22 3.97 -6.82 -4.86
N VAL A 23 2.90 -6.40 -5.54
CA VAL A 23 1.56 -6.94 -5.26
C VAL A 23 0.76 -7.22 -6.51
N VAL A 24 -0.13 -8.21 -6.42
CA VAL A 24 -1.15 -8.52 -7.43
C VAL A 24 -2.38 -9.07 -6.73
N ASP A 25 -3.57 -8.72 -7.20
CA ASP A 25 -4.82 -9.23 -6.61
C ASP A 25 -5.24 -10.54 -7.29
N MET A 26 -4.40 -11.56 -7.16
CA MET A 26 -4.63 -12.91 -7.69
C MET A 26 -4.00 -13.95 -6.76
N ASN A 27 -4.63 -15.12 -6.67
CA ASN A 27 -4.10 -16.25 -5.91
C ASN A 27 -2.97 -16.97 -6.68
N ASP A 28 -1.87 -16.27 -6.93
CA ASP A 28 -0.74 -16.77 -7.70
C ASP A 28 0.43 -17.17 -6.78
N ARG A 29 0.58 -18.47 -6.54
CA ARG A 29 1.66 -19.01 -5.72
C ARG A 29 3.03 -18.92 -6.39
N ALA A 30 3.09 -18.83 -7.71
CA ALA A 30 4.36 -18.85 -8.46
C ALA A 30 5.16 -17.57 -8.23
N LEU A 31 4.49 -16.47 -7.87
CA LEU A 31 5.11 -15.17 -7.64
C LEU A 31 5.63 -14.95 -6.21
N ARG A 32 5.50 -15.93 -5.31
CA ARG A 32 5.93 -15.80 -3.90
C ARG A 32 7.42 -15.48 -3.76
N MET A 33 8.25 -16.10 -4.59
CA MET A 33 9.70 -15.89 -4.66
C MET A 33 10.12 -15.90 -6.12
N ILE A 34 10.70 -14.81 -6.58
CA ILE A 34 11.14 -14.62 -7.96
C ILE A 34 12.45 -13.85 -8.00
N THR A 35 13.16 -13.96 -9.12
CA THR A 35 14.29 -13.09 -9.46
C THR A 35 13.83 -12.10 -10.53
N VAL A 36 14.12 -10.80 -10.34
CA VAL A 36 13.79 -9.72 -11.29
C VAL A 36 15.06 -9.08 -11.82
N GLY A 37 14.94 -8.29 -12.90
CA GLY A 37 16.08 -7.55 -13.46
C GLY A 37 17.11 -8.41 -14.20
N GLN A 38 16.74 -9.63 -14.59
CA GLN A 38 17.64 -10.58 -15.25
C GLN A 38 18.02 -10.16 -16.67
N GLY A 39 19.16 -10.67 -17.14
CA GLY A 39 19.63 -10.52 -18.51
C GLY A 39 20.63 -9.38 -18.68
N SER A 40 20.42 -8.53 -19.68
CA SER A 40 21.38 -7.45 -19.99
C SER A 40 21.30 -6.32 -18.96
N ARG A 41 22.36 -5.50 -18.87
CA ARG A 41 22.39 -4.29 -18.02
C ARG A 41 21.21 -3.34 -18.28
N ALA A 42 20.65 -3.33 -19.49
CA ALA A 42 19.49 -2.51 -19.83
C ALA A 42 18.21 -2.95 -19.10
N ASN A 43 18.15 -4.17 -18.58
CA ASN A 43 16.98 -4.72 -17.88
C ASN A 43 16.95 -4.38 -16.38
N GLY A 44 17.99 -3.73 -15.86
CA GLY A 44 18.07 -3.30 -14.45
C GLY A 44 19.13 -4.04 -13.65
N VAL A 45 18.90 -4.12 -12.34
CA VAL A 45 19.76 -4.80 -11.37
C VAL A 45 19.09 -6.11 -10.97
N GLU A 46 19.80 -7.21 -11.13
CA GLU A 46 19.29 -8.53 -10.74
C GLU A 46 19.17 -8.63 -9.21
N ARG A 47 18.01 -9.07 -8.72
CA ARG A 47 17.76 -9.30 -7.29
C ARG A 47 16.59 -10.24 -7.05
N GLU A 48 16.56 -10.86 -5.88
CA GLU A 48 15.41 -11.62 -5.40
C GLU A 48 14.30 -10.70 -4.86
N THR A 49 13.06 -11.12 -5.03
CA THR A 49 11.87 -10.44 -4.51
C THR A 49 10.67 -11.40 -4.53
N GLY A 50 9.47 -10.86 -4.33
CA GLY A 50 8.23 -11.60 -4.54
C GLY A 50 7.03 -10.68 -4.56
N TYR A 51 5.87 -11.31 -4.76
CA TYR A 51 4.57 -10.68 -4.70
C TYR A 51 3.81 -11.12 -3.45
N ASP A 52 3.04 -10.20 -2.92
CA ASP A 52 1.97 -10.46 -1.97
C ASP A 52 0.61 -10.18 -2.63
N ILE A 53 -0.47 -10.68 -2.03
CA ILE A 53 -1.80 -10.30 -2.50
C ILE A 53 -2.08 -8.82 -2.16
N THR A 54 -2.77 -8.07 -3.03
CA THR A 54 -2.92 -6.60 -2.90
C THR A 54 -3.41 -6.14 -1.53
N VAL A 55 -4.34 -6.87 -0.90
CA VAL A 55 -4.88 -6.54 0.44
C VAL A 55 -3.86 -6.69 1.58
N ALA A 56 -2.74 -7.36 1.35
CA ALA A 56 -1.62 -7.46 2.28
C ALA A 56 -0.68 -6.23 2.24
N SER A 57 -0.84 -5.34 1.25
CA SER A 57 0.01 -4.16 1.10
C SER A 57 -0.12 -3.19 2.27
N GLU A 58 0.99 -2.59 2.69
CA GLU A 58 0.96 -1.45 3.62
C GLU A 58 0.14 -0.27 3.05
N ILE A 59 0.07 -0.11 1.72
CA ILE A 59 -0.80 0.88 1.08
C ILE A 59 -2.27 0.65 1.44
N MET A 60 -2.73 -0.62 1.52
CA MET A 60 -4.09 -0.94 1.94
C MET A 60 -4.33 -0.56 3.39
N ALA A 61 -3.38 -0.87 4.28
CA ALA A 61 -3.47 -0.47 5.69
C ALA A 61 -3.50 1.06 5.85
N ILE A 62 -2.67 1.78 5.08
CA ILE A 62 -2.64 3.25 5.06
C ILE A 62 -3.94 3.83 4.52
N LEU A 63 -4.50 3.29 3.44
CA LEU A 63 -5.81 3.69 2.90
C LEU A 63 -6.90 3.55 3.95
N CYS A 64 -6.87 2.46 4.72
CA CYS A 64 -7.87 2.19 5.75
C CYS A 64 -7.70 3.09 6.98
N LEU A 65 -6.49 3.49 7.32
CA LEU A 65 -6.21 4.34 8.51
C LEU A 65 -6.21 5.84 8.22
N ALA A 66 -6.14 6.25 6.95
CA ALA A 66 -6.12 7.65 6.58
C ALA A 66 -7.46 8.34 6.88
N SER A 67 -7.36 9.56 7.43
CA SER A 67 -8.49 10.43 7.77
C SER A 67 -8.79 11.51 6.72
N SER A 68 -7.89 11.68 5.75
CA SER A 68 -7.98 12.65 4.65
C SER A 68 -6.95 12.32 3.57
N LEU A 69 -7.02 12.98 2.40
CA LEU A 69 -6.01 12.85 1.35
C LEU A 69 -4.63 13.36 1.81
N THR A 70 -4.59 14.40 2.63
CA THR A 70 -3.34 14.92 3.21
C THR A 70 -2.70 13.90 4.15
N ASP A 71 -3.48 13.33 5.07
CA ASP A 71 -3.03 12.27 5.99
C ASP A 71 -2.61 11.01 5.23
N LEU A 72 -3.34 10.63 4.17
CA LEU A 72 -2.93 9.54 3.27
C LEU A 72 -1.53 9.81 2.69
N LYS A 73 -1.32 11.01 2.13
CA LYS A 73 -0.05 11.40 1.51
C LYS A 73 1.11 11.36 2.53
N GLU A 74 0.92 11.90 3.72
CA GLU A 74 1.93 11.89 4.80
C GLU A 74 2.26 10.47 5.29
N ARG A 75 1.29 9.57 5.31
CA ARG A 75 1.52 8.15 5.67
C ARG A 75 2.28 7.42 4.58
N LEU A 76 1.89 7.60 3.31
CA LEU A 76 2.59 7.02 2.18
C LEU A 76 4.07 7.43 2.14
N GLY A 77 4.37 8.70 2.41
CA GLY A 77 5.76 9.19 2.43
C GLY A 77 6.66 8.54 3.47
N ARG A 78 6.08 8.15 4.62
CA ARG A 78 6.81 7.52 5.74
C ARG A 78 7.06 6.01 5.57
N MET A 79 6.48 5.37 4.55
CA MET A 79 6.70 3.94 4.31
C MET A 79 8.18 3.66 4.09
N ILE A 80 8.74 2.72 4.86
CA ILE A 80 10.12 2.26 4.67
C ILE A 80 10.12 1.22 3.57
N VAL A 81 10.87 1.47 2.50
CA VAL A 81 10.92 0.59 1.33
C VAL A 81 12.20 -0.23 1.25
N ALA A 82 13.28 0.26 1.85
CA ALA A 82 14.56 -0.43 1.93
C ALA A 82 15.44 0.14 3.06
N TYR A 83 16.60 -0.46 3.26
CA TYR A 83 17.69 0.11 4.03
C TYR A 83 18.91 0.32 3.14
N ASN A 84 19.70 1.35 3.42
CA ASN A 84 20.95 1.58 2.73
C ASN A 84 22.11 0.76 3.35
N ILE A 85 23.29 0.80 2.73
CA ILE A 85 24.48 0.07 3.20
C ILE A 85 24.94 0.47 4.62
N GLU A 86 24.61 1.69 5.07
CA GLU A 86 24.86 2.15 6.43
C GLU A 86 23.74 1.76 7.43
N GLY A 87 22.71 1.04 6.97
CA GLY A 87 21.58 0.60 7.78
C GLY A 87 20.52 1.68 8.05
N LYS A 88 20.58 2.82 7.37
CA LYS A 88 19.55 3.87 7.46
C LYS A 88 18.33 3.49 6.64
N ALA A 89 17.15 3.78 7.16
CA ALA A 89 15.89 3.57 6.46
C ALA A 89 15.81 4.48 5.23
N VAL A 90 15.35 3.92 4.12
CA VAL A 90 15.00 4.65 2.89
C VAL A 90 13.49 4.58 2.74
N THR A 91 12.87 5.75 2.60
CA THR A 91 11.42 5.92 2.57
C THR A 91 10.88 6.10 1.15
N ALA A 92 9.56 6.07 1.00
CA ALA A 92 8.92 6.41 -0.27
C ALA A 92 9.12 7.89 -0.68
N ASP A 93 9.25 8.80 0.31
CA ASP A 93 9.57 10.21 0.06
C ASP A 93 10.99 10.37 -0.49
N ASP A 94 11.98 9.62 0.01
CA ASP A 94 13.35 9.64 -0.51
C ASP A 94 13.42 9.21 -1.99
N LEU A 95 12.44 8.41 -2.44
CA LEU A 95 12.28 7.98 -3.84
C LEU A 95 11.32 8.89 -4.65
N GLU A 96 10.86 10.00 -4.08
CA GLU A 96 9.93 10.95 -4.69
C GLU A 96 8.61 10.30 -5.19
N ALA A 97 8.20 9.17 -4.61
CA ALA A 97 7.06 8.39 -5.08
C ALA A 97 5.70 8.86 -4.52
N THR A 98 5.73 9.58 -3.40
CA THR A 98 4.55 9.90 -2.58
C THR A 98 3.47 10.70 -3.29
N GLY A 99 3.87 11.72 -4.05
CA GLY A 99 2.92 12.55 -4.81
C GLY A 99 2.16 11.74 -5.85
N ALA A 100 2.87 10.87 -6.58
CA ALA A 100 2.27 10.02 -7.61
C ALA A 100 1.35 8.95 -7.00
N MET A 101 1.76 8.33 -5.88
CA MET A 101 0.90 7.37 -5.17
C MET A 101 -0.38 8.02 -4.65
N ALA A 102 -0.28 9.20 -4.03
CA ALA A 102 -1.44 9.94 -3.55
C ALA A 102 -2.39 10.33 -4.69
N LEU A 103 -1.85 10.69 -5.86
CA LEU A 103 -2.66 10.98 -7.05
C LEU A 103 -3.44 9.77 -7.53
N LEU A 104 -2.81 8.59 -7.61
CA LEU A 104 -3.48 7.34 -8.01
C LEU A 104 -4.60 6.93 -7.04
N LEU A 105 -4.47 7.30 -5.76
CA LEU A 105 -5.46 6.99 -4.71
C LEU A 105 -6.48 8.09 -4.46
N LYS A 106 -6.43 9.21 -5.20
CA LYS A 106 -7.27 10.40 -4.98
C LYS A 106 -8.76 10.10 -4.98
N ASP A 107 -9.22 9.25 -5.89
CA ASP A 107 -10.63 8.84 -5.94
C ASP A 107 -10.89 7.59 -5.09
N ALA A 108 -9.92 6.69 -5.01
CA ALA A 108 -10.00 5.45 -4.24
C ALA A 108 -10.12 5.67 -2.73
N ILE A 109 -9.80 6.85 -2.20
CA ILE A 109 -9.98 7.21 -0.78
C ILE A 109 -11.45 7.54 -0.42
N LYS A 110 -12.34 7.68 -1.40
CA LYS A 110 -13.75 8.03 -1.16
C LYS A 110 -14.56 6.75 -0.85
N PRO A 111 -15.30 6.70 0.28
CA PRO A 111 -16.17 5.57 0.61
C PRO A 111 -17.21 5.27 -0.48
N ASN A 112 -17.39 3.99 -0.81
CA ASN A 112 -18.37 3.57 -1.82
C ASN A 112 -19.72 3.28 -1.17
N LEU A 113 -20.75 4.04 -1.55
CA LEU A 113 -22.11 3.83 -1.07
C LEU A 113 -22.83 2.76 -1.90
N VAL A 114 -23.40 1.78 -1.21
CA VAL A 114 -24.30 0.76 -1.75
C VAL A 114 -25.51 0.60 -0.83
N GLN A 115 -26.35 -0.40 -1.07
CA GLN A 115 -27.51 -0.69 -0.22
C GLN A 115 -27.70 -2.20 -0.01
N THR A 116 -28.34 -2.57 1.11
CA THR A 116 -28.81 -3.94 1.37
C THR A 116 -30.07 -4.26 0.56
N LEU A 117 -30.56 -5.51 0.63
CA LEU A 117 -31.81 -5.92 -0.01
C LEU A 117 -33.04 -5.13 0.47
N GLU A 118 -32.99 -4.60 1.70
CA GLU A 118 -34.06 -3.78 2.31
C GLU A 118 -33.77 -2.28 2.19
N ASN A 119 -32.89 -1.89 1.25
CA ASN A 119 -32.50 -0.51 0.98
C ASN A 119 -31.82 0.20 2.17
N THR A 120 -31.23 -0.54 3.11
CA THR A 120 -30.42 0.07 4.18
C THR A 120 -29.08 0.54 3.56
N PRO A 121 -28.67 1.81 3.75
CA PRO A 121 -27.40 2.30 3.24
C PRO A 121 -26.20 1.55 3.83
N ALA A 122 -25.23 1.20 3.00
CA ALA A 122 -24.00 0.54 3.45
C ALA A 122 -22.78 1.13 2.73
N PHE A 123 -21.68 1.32 3.47
CA PHE A 123 -20.38 1.66 2.88
C PHE A 123 -19.51 0.41 2.75
N ILE A 124 -18.92 0.21 1.56
CA ILE A 124 -17.89 -0.82 1.33
C ILE A 124 -16.59 -0.10 0.97
N HIS A 125 -15.61 -0.09 1.87
CA HIS A 125 -14.38 0.66 1.65
C HIS A 125 -13.20 0.16 2.50
N GLY A 126 -12.11 -0.19 1.83
CA GLY A 126 -10.94 -0.81 2.46
C GLY A 126 -11.12 -2.30 2.72
N GLY A 127 -10.03 -2.98 3.05
CA GLY A 127 -10.03 -4.40 3.34
C GLY A 127 -8.60 -4.91 3.57
N PRO A 128 -7.92 -4.50 4.64
CA PRO A 128 -6.60 -5.01 4.99
C PRO A 128 -6.74 -6.38 5.65
N PHE A 129 -5.66 -7.17 5.65
CA PHE A 129 -5.59 -8.38 6.47
C PHE A 129 -5.73 -8.09 7.98
N ALA A 130 -6.20 -9.09 8.74
CA ALA A 130 -6.38 -9.02 10.20
C ALA A 130 -5.21 -9.61 11.01
N ASN A 131 -4.21 -10.20 10.36
CA ASN A 131 -3.04 -10.80 11.01
C ASN A 131 -1.80 -9.90 10.94
N ILE A 132 -1.46 -9.38 9.76
CA ILE A 132 -0.34 -8.47 9.52
C ILE A 132 -0.75 -6.99 9.52
N ALA A 133 -2.06 -6.73 9.59
CA ALA A 133 -2.67 -5.42 9.70
C ALA A 133 -3.92 -5.53 10.61
N HIS A 134 -4.81 -4.53 10.58
CA HIS A 134 -5.85 -4.35 11.60
C HIS A 134 -7.22 -4.95 11.26
N GLY A 135 -7.43 -5.49 10.06
CA GLY A 135 -8.65 -6.24 9.73
C GLY A 135 -9.98 -5.47 9.73
N CYS A 136 -9.96 -4.13 9.61
CA CYS A 136 -11.19 -3.31 9.60
C CYS A 136 -11.37 -2.56 8.28
N ASN A 137 -12.60 -2.12 8.00
CA ASN A 137 -12.86 -1.15 6.94
C ASN A 137 -12.23 0.22 7.26
N SER A 138 -12.23 1.12 6.28
CA SER A 138 -11.56 2.41 6.46
C SER A 138 -12.18 3.32 7.53
N VAL A 139 -11.33 4.09 8.20
CA VAL A 139 -11.67 5.19 9.12
C VAL A 139 -12.58 6.21 8.45
N LEU A 140 -12.33 6.56 7.18
CA LEU A 140 -13.15 7.51 6.45
C LEU A 140 -14.59 7.04 6.27
N ALA A 141 -14.81 5.76 5.95
CA ALA A 141 -16.17 5.20 5.82
C ALA A 141 -16.90 5.22 7.16
N THR A 142 -16.28 4.73 8.24
CA THR A 142 -16.89 4.72 9.57
C THR A 142 -17.17 6.12 10.08
N ARG A 143 -16.24 7.07 9.92
CA ARG A 143 -16.44 8.48 10.30
C ARG A 143 -17.56 9.14 9.51
N THR A 144 -17.66 8.85 8.20
CA THR A 144 -18.73 9.38 7.35
C THR A 144 -20.08 8.84 7.80
N ALA A 145 -20.18 7.52 8.05
CA ALA A 145 -21.40 6.90 8.57
C ALA A 145 -21.84 7.50 9.92
N LEU A 146 -20.90 7.70 10.85
CA LEU A 146 -21.18 8.27 12.19
C LEU A 146 -21.69 9.71 12.13
N LYS A 147 -21.56 10.40 10.99
CA LYS A 147 -22.12 11.74 10.78
C LYS A 147 -23.46 11.74 10.06
N LEU A 148 -23.85 10.62 9.45
CA LEU A 148 -25.05 10.50 8.61
C LEU A 148 -26.15 9.64 9.22
N ALA A 149 -25.83 8.81 10.23
CA ALA A 149 -26.79 7.90 10.85
C ALA A 149 -26.71 7.96 12.38
N ASP A 150 -27.83 7.64 13.03
CA ASP A 150 -27.93 7.55 14.50
C ASP A 150 -27.14 6.34 15.05
N TYR A 151 -27.11 5.25 14.28
CA TYR A 151 -26.39 4.03 14.61
C TYR A 151 -25.54 3.57 13.43
N VAL A 152 -24.32 3.14 13.72
CA VAL A 152 -23.39 2.61 12.73
C VAL A 152 -22.91 1.26 13.20
N VAL A 153 -23.12 0.24 12.36
CA VAL A 153 -22.61 -1.11 12.57
C VAL A 153 -21.39 -1.30 11.67
N THR A 154 -20.31 -1.82 12.25
CA THR A 154 -19.04 -2.15 11.59
C THR A 154 -18.52 -3.46 12.17
N GLU A 155 -17.52 -4.06 11.54
CA GLU A 155 -16.95 -5.35 11.91
C GLU A 155 -15.42 -5.34 11.81
N ALA A 156 -14.81 -6.37 12.37
CA ALA A 156 -13.38 -6.65 12.26
C ALA A 156 -13.20 -8.16 12.02
N GLY A 157 -12.22 -8.50 11.17
CA GLY A 157 -11.84 -9.88 10.85
C GLY A 157 -10.97 -10.55 11.89
#